data_AF-A0A2T1GIC8-F1
#
_entry.id   AF-A0A2T1GIC8-F1
#
_cell.length_a   1.000
_cell.length_b   1.000
_cell.length_c   1.000
_cell.angle_alpha   90.00
_cell.angle_beta   90.00
_cell.angle_gamma   90.00
#
_symmetry.space_group_name_H-M   'P 1'
#
loop_
_entity.id
_entity.type
_entity.pdbx_description
1 polymer ?
#
loop_
_entity_poly.entity_id
_entity_poly.type
_entity_poly.pdbx_seq_one_letter_code
_entity_poly.pdbx_strand_id
1 'polypeptide(L)'
;MTTKKIEKLLIHIFIHQVKMEHALYEHELVEVLDDLRFSMKKDKDDYIFTVTENRGHVAMLLVEKSGEFYINERARERLKNLWSDAYEGNMQKLIPDFARQLHKGELPINGVKVASIEK
;
A
#
# COMPACT_ATOMS: atom_id res chain seq x y z
N MET A 1 -4.84 0.91 -18.69
CA MET A 1 -3.70 -0.03 -18.72
C MET A 1 -4.23 -1.46 -18.68
N THR A 2 -3.44 -2.50 -18.98
CA THR A 2 -3.83 -3.90 -18.74
C THR A 2 -3.33 -4.32 -17.35
N THR A 3 -4.06 -5.19 -16.63
CA THR A 3 -3.66 -5.70 -15.30
C THR A 3 -2.20 -6.17 -15.25
N LYS A 4 -1.73 -6.90 -16.28
CA LYS A 4 -0.33 -7.36 -16.36
C LYS A 4 0.71 -6.23 -16.42
N LYS A 5 0.36 -5.06 -16.98
CA LYS A 5 1.27 -3.91 -17.00
C LYS A 5 1.38 -3.27 -15.62
N ILE A 6 0.25 -3.13 -14.93
CA ILE A 6 0.18 -2.60 -13.56
C ILE A 6 0.96 -3.53 -12.62
N GLU A 7 0.73 -4.85 -12.72
CA GLU A 7 1.46 -5.84 -11.92
C GLU A 7 2.97 -5.73 -12.10
N LYS A 8 3.46 -5.71 -13.35
CA LYS A 8 4.89 -5.52 -13.63
C LYS A 8 5.44 -4.21 -13.09
N LEU A 9 4.64 -3.14 -13.18
CA LEU A 9 5.03 -1.83 -12.69
C LEU A 9 5.12 -1.79 -11.16
N LEU A 10 4.15 -2.38 -10.47
CA LEU A 10 4.16 -2.55 -9.03
C LEU A 10 5.34 -3.43 -8.58
N ILE A 11 5.61 -4.55 -9.27
CA ILE A 11 6.81 -5.38 -9.01
C ILE A 11 8.07 -4.53 -9.18
N HIS A 12 8.19 -3.80 -10.29
CA HIS A 12 9.35 -2.94 -10.53
C HIS A 12 9.52 -1.93 -9.39
N ILE A 13 8.43 -1.28 -8.99
CA ILE A 13 8.45 -0.25 -7.96
C ILE A 13 8.79 -0.86 -6.60
N PHE A 14 8.03 -1.84 -6.13
CA PHE A 14 8.18 -2.40 -4.79
C PHE A 14 9.37 -3.33 -4.58
N ILE A 15 9.78 -4.09 -5.61
CA ILE A 15 10.88 -5.04 -5.54
C ILE A 15 12.21 -4.37 -5.93
N HIS A 16 12.25 -3.63 -7.04
CA HIS A 16 13.48 -2.92 -7.46
C HIS A 16 13.64 -1.54 -6.82
N GLN A 17 12.80 -1.23 -5.83
CA GLN A 17 12.87 -0.01 -5.04
C GLN A 17 12.83 1.29 -5.86
N VAL A 18 12.11 1.31 -6.98
CA VAL A 18 11.98 2.53 -7.80
C VAL A 18 11.21 3.61 -7.03
N LYS A 19 11.57 4.87 -7.30
CA LYS A 19 10.94 6.05 -6.74
C LYS A 19 9.46 6.13 -7.11
N MET A 20 8.65 6.44 -6.12
CA MET A 20 7.22 6.67 -6.26
C MET A 20 6.93 8.17 -6.44
N GLU A 21 5.77 8.49 -7.01
CA GLU A 21 5.40 9.86 -7.29
C GLU A 21 4.63 10.49 -6.13
N HIS A 22 5.16 11.58 -5.55
CA HIS A 22 4.52 12.25 -4.42
C HIS A 22 3.33 13.09 -4.83
N ALA A 23 3.38 13.72 -6.01
CA ALA A 23 2.26 14.52 -6.52
C ALA A 23 0.97 13.69 -6.61
N LEU A 24 1.08 12.40 -6.98
CA LEU A 24 -0.08 11.51 -7.06
C LEU A 24 -0.74 11.27 -5.70
N TYR A 25 0.05 11.25 -4.61
CA TYR A 25 -0.49 11.17 -3.26
C TYR A 25 -1.32 12.42 -2.91
N GLU A 26 -0.80 13.61 -3.20
CA GLU A 26 -1.46 14.87 -2.84
C GLU A 26 -2.81 15.05 -3.57
N HIS A 27 -2.91 14.51 -4.78
CA HIS A 27 -4.11 14.64 -5.60
C HIS A 27 -5.15 13.53 -5.38
N GLU A 28 -4.74 12.30 -5.05
CA GLU A 28 -5.69 11.16 -4.97
C GLU A 28 -5.76 10.48 -3.61
N LEU A 29 -4.67 10.46 -2.84
CA LEU A 29 -4.63 9.72 -1.58
C LEU A 29 -4.96 10.57 -0.34
N VAL A 30 -4.83 11.89 -0.43
CA VAL A 30 -5.18 12.82 0.65
C VAL A 30 -6.66 12.69 1.04
N GLU A 31 -7.55 12.58 0.08
CA GLU A 31 -8.99 12.45 0.34
C GLU A 31 -9.35 11.09 0.96
N VAL A 32 -8.58 10.05 0.63
CA VAL A 32 -8.81 8.68 1.08
C VAL A 32 -8.22 8.45 2.49
N LEU A 33 -7.35 9.34 2.97
CA LEU A 33 -6.68 9.21 4.26
C LEU A 33 -7.66 9.18 5.45
N ASP A 34 -8.74 9.97 5.38
CA ASP A 34 -9.78 9.95 6.42
C ASP A 34 -10.57 8.64 6.41
N ASP A 35 -10.91 8.15 5.22
CA ASP A 35 -11.62 6.89 5.03
C ASP A 35 -10.79 5.69 5.52
N LEU A 36 -9.48 5.68 5.24
CA LEU A 36 -8.54 4.70 5.77
C LEU A 36 -8.50 4.70 7.29
N ARG A 37 -8.42 5.88 7.92
CA ARG A 37 -8.44 6.02 9.37
C ARG A 37 -9.75 5.52 9.96
N PHE A 38 -10.87 5.81 9.31
CA PHE A 38 -12.18 5.34 9.72
C PHE A 38 -12.27 3.81 9.63
N SER A 39 -11.86 3.23 8.50
CA SER A 39 -11.85 1.78 8.27
C SER A 39 -10.94 1.07 9.27
N MET A 40 -9.72 1.57 9.49
CA MET A 40 -8.76 1.01 10.44
C MET A 40 -9.33 1.03 11.87
N LYS A 41 -9.97 2.13 12.28
CA LYS A 41 -10.59 2.25 13.61
C LYS A 41 -11.79 1.31 13.76
N LYS A 42 -12.55 1.09 12.68
CA LYS A 42 -13.70 0.18 12.63
C LYS A 42 -13.28 -1.28 12.71
N ASP A 43 -12.27 -1.68 11.95
CA ASP A 43 -11.81 -3.07 11.90
C ASP A 43 -10.79 -3.42 12.99
N LYS A 44 -10.25 -2.40 13.70
CA LYS A 44 -9.18 -2.53 14.69
C LYS A 44 -7.91 -3.15 14.10
N ASP A 45 -7.54 -2.72 12.89
CA ASP A 45 -6.27 -3.09 12.27
C ASP A 45 -5.08 -2.41 12.97
N ASP A 46 -3.92 -3.06 12.97
CA ASP A 46 -2.70 -2.47 13.51
C ASP A 46 -2.14 -1.39 12.58
N TYR A 47 -2.27 -1.62 11.29
CA TYR A 47 -1.99 -0.66 10.24
C TYR A 47 -2.81 -0.98 9.00
N ILE A 48 -3.07 0.05 8.21
CA ILE A 48 -3.74 -0.04 6.93
C ILE A 48 -2.85 0.60 5.88
N PHE A 49 -2.78 0.01 4.69
CA PHE A 49 -2.05 0.61 3.59
C PHE A 49 -2.82 0.45 2.29
N THR A 50 -2.57 1.39 1.39
CA THR A 50 -3.16 1.44 0.05
C THR A 50 -2.11 1.86 -0.97
N VAL A 51 -2.32 1.46 -2.21
CA VAL A 51 -1.49 1.83 -3.34
C VAL A 51 -2.39 2.39 -4.44
N THR A 52 -1.93 3.41 -5.15
CA THR A 52 -2.59 3.92 -6.36
C THR A 52 -1.63 3.87 -7.53
N GLU A 53 -2.17 3.67 -8.74
CA GLU A 53 -1.45 3.75 -10.00
C GLU A 53 -2.19 4.66 -10.95
N ASN A 54 -1.48 5.65 -11.49
CA ASN A 54 -2.02 6.54 -12.49
C ASN A 54 -0.96 6.84 -13.56
N ARG A 55 -1.26 6.55 -14.83
CA ARG A 55 -0.40 6.81 -15.99
C ARG A 55 1.03 6.26 -15.87
N GLY A 56 1.24 5.18 -15.12
CA GLY A 56 2.56 4.59 -14.86
C GLY A 56 3.30 5.17 -13.66
N HIS A 57 2.68 6.07 -12.92
CA HIS A 57 3.16 6.57 -11.64
C HIS A 57 2.44 5.85 -10.51
N VAL A 58 3.15 5.49 -9.46
CA VAL A 58 2.57 4.84 -8.28
C VAL A 58 2.83 5.67 -7.05
N ALA A 59 1.83 5.72 -6.19
CA ALA A 59 1.95 6.24 -4.84
C ALA A 59 1.47 5.19 -3.84
N MET A 60 2.06 5.24 -2.65
CA MET A 60 1.70 4.37 -1.53
C MET A 60 1.40 5.22 -0.31
N LEU A 61 0.37 4.84 0.44
CA LEU A 61 0.06 5.41 1.74
C LEU A 61 -0.07 4.28 2.75
N LEU A 62 0.56 4.43 3.90
CA LEU A 62 0.45 3.54 5.05
C LEU A 62 0.07 4.37 6.27
N VAL A 63 -0.91 3.91 7.03
CA VAL A 63 -1.38 4.53 8.26
C VAL A 63 -1.31 3.49 9.38
N GLU A 64 -0.67 3.83 10.49
CA GLU A 64 -0.59 2.97 11.67
C GLU A 64 -1.66 3.35 12.70
N LYS A 65 -2.02 2.41 13.56
CA LYS A 65 -2.96 2.64 14.69
C LYS A 65 -2.56 3.78 15.61
N SER A 66 -1.27 4.10 15.69
CA SER A 66 -0.72 5.23 16.44
C SER A 66 -1.19 6.59 15.89
N GLY A 67 -1.76 6.61 14.68
CA GLY A 67 -2.15 7.82 13.95
C GLY A 67 -1.04 8.35 13.03
N GLU A 68 0.14 7.75 13.08
CA GLU A 68 1.23 8.04 12.16
C GLU A 68 0.88 7.56 10.75
N PHE A 69 1.25 8.35 9.75
CA PHE A 69 1.09 7.98 8.35
C PHE A 69 2.39 8.21 7.59
N TYR A 70 2.61 7.36 6.61
CA TYR A 70 3.83 7.30 5.83
C TYR A 70 3.43 7.27 4.37
N ILE A 71 4.24 7.94 3.55
CA ILE A 71 3.94 8.13 2.13
C ILE A 71 5.12 7.60 1.31
N ASN A 72 4.82 6.95 0.20
CA ASN A 72 5.77 6.51 -0.81
C ASN A 72 6.93 5.67 -0.25
N GLU A 73 8.16 6.17 -0.37
CA GLU A 73 9.36 5.47 0.09
C GLU A 73 9.33 5.23 1.59
N ARG A 74 8.85 6.21 2.37
CA ARG A 74 8.69 6.04 3.83
C ARG A 74 7.66 4.97 4.17
N ALA A 75 6.57 4.88 3.39
CA ALA A 75 5.55 3.85 3.58
C ALA A 75 6.13 2.45 3.30
N ARG A 76 6.89 2.33 2.21
CA ARG A 76 7.59 1.09 1.85
C ARG A 76 8.59 0.68 2.93
N GLU A 77 9.43 1.59 3.39
CA GLU A 77 10.41 1.30 4.43
C GLU A 77 9.71 0.87 5.73
N ARG A 78 8.61 1.53 6.09
CA ARG A 78 7.83 1.13 7.26
C ARG A 78 7.22 -0.26 7.09
N LEU A 79 6.60 -0.55 5.94
CA LEU A 79 6.04 -1.87 5.63
C LEU A 79 7.12 -2.95 5.62
N LYS A 80 8.31 -2.65 5.09
CA LYS A 80 9.45 -3.56 5.11
C LYS A 80 9.95 -3.84 6.53
N ASN A 81 9.94 -2.85 7.42
CA ASN A 81 10.25 -3.07 8.84
C ASN A 81 9.17 -3.93 9.53
N LEU A 82 7.89 -3.69 9.24
CA LEU A 82 6.78 -4.45 9.82
C LEU A 82 6.77 -5.92 9.37
N TRP A 83 7.07 -6.19 8.10
CA TRP A 83 7.09 -7.54 7.55
C TRP A 83 8.45 -8.22 7.60
N SER A 84 9.54 -7.46 7.79
CA SER A 84 10.91 -7.96 7.79
C SER A 84 11.17 -8.89 6.57
N ASP A 85 11.64 -10.12 6.79
CA ASP A 85 11.89 -11.11 5.74
C ASP A 85 10.64 -11.56 4.97
N ALA A 86 9.44 -11.37 5.52
CA ALA A 86 8.19 -11.73 4.84
C ALA A 86 7.77 -10.70 3.77
N TYR A 87 8.47 -9.55 3.68
CA TYR A 87 8.04 -8.44 2.83
C TYR A 87 7.92 -8.83 1.35
N GLU A 88 9.00 -9.38 0.77
CA GLU A 88 9.01 -9.74 -0.66
C GLU A 88 7.99 -10.82 -0.99
N GLY A 89 7.89 -11.86 -0.15
CA GLY A 89 6.94 -12.95 -0.35
C GLY A 89 5.47 -12.50 -0.25
N ASN A 90 5.16 -11.58 0.67
CA ASN A 90 3.83 -11.02 0.79
C ASN A 90 3.51 -10.11 -0.40
N MET A 91 4.44 -9.24 -0.81
CA MET A 91 4.25 -8.35 -1.95
C MET A 91 4.05 -9.12 -3.25
N GLN A 92 4.82 -10.20 -3.49
CA GLN A 92 4.61 -11.04 -4.68
C GLN A 92 3.21 -11.65 -4.76
N LYS A 93 2.57 -11.92 -3.63
CA LYS A 93 1.20 -12.46 -3.57
C LYS A 93 0.13 -11.36 -3.69
N LEU A 94 0.41 -10.17 -3.15
CA LEU A 94 -0.55 -9.07 -3.09
C LEU A 94 -0.57 -8.20 -4.36
N ILE A 95 0.58 -7.98 -4.99
CA ILE A 95 0.71 -7.19 -6.22
C ILE A 95 -0.26 -7.62 -7.35
N PRO A 96 -0.46 -8.91 -7.68
CA PRO A 96 -1.44 -9.30 -8.70
C PRO A 96 -2.88 -8.89 -8.33
N ASP A 97 -3.21 -8.92 -7.04
CA ASP A 97 -4.51 -8.47 -6.55
C ASP A 97 -4.66 -6.94 -6.66
N PHE A 98 -3.62 -6.19 -6.25
CA PHE A 98 -3.59 -4.73 -6.39
C PHE A 98 -3.75 -4.31 -7.84
N ALA A 99 -3.01 -4.96 -8.76
CA ALA A 99 -3.11 -4.69 -10.18
C ALA A 99 -4.52 -4.92 -10.72
N ARG A 100 -5.24 -5.92 -10.18
CA ARG A 100 -6.62 -6.22 -10.58
C ARG A 100 -7.61 -5.18 -10.07
N GLN A 101 -7.46 -4.71 -8.83
CA GLN A 101 -8.28 -3.65 -8.25
C GLN A 101 -8.03 -2.31 -8.97
N LEU A 102 -6.77 -1.92 -9.13
CA LEU A 102 -6.38 -0.70 -9.84
C LEU A 102 -6.86 -0.69 -11.30
N HIS A 103 -6.81 -1.83 -11.97
CA HIS A 103 -7.35 -1.97 -13.33
C HIS A 103 -8.86 -1.66 -13.41
N LYS A 104 -9.60 -1.92 -12.33
CA LYS A 104 -11.03 -1.61 -12.23
C LYS A 104 -11.30 -0.17 -11.75
N GLY A 105 -10.25 0.59 -11.45
CA GLY A 105 -10.38 1.91 -10.81
C GLY A 105 -10.69 1.83 -9.31
N GLU A 106 -10.46 0.66 -8.69
CA GLU A 106 -10.64 0.45 -7.25
C GLU A 106 -9.31 0.64 -6.53
N LEU A 107 -9.33 1.27 -5.35
CA LEU A 107 -8.13 1.42 -4.52
C LEU A 107 -7.94 0.17 -3.64
N PRO A 108 -6.82 -0.55 -3.77
CA PRO A 108 -6.52 -1.73 -2.96
C PRO A 108 -6.18 -1.33 -1.52
N ILE A 109 -7.21 -1.27 -0.68
CA ILE A 109 -7.09 -1.00 0.75
C ILE A 109 -6.84 -2.32 1.50
N ASN A 110 -5.73 -2.40 2.21
CA ASN A 110 -5.32 -3.60 2.95
C ASN A 110 -5.09 -3.26 4.42
N GLY A 111 -6.01 -3.70 5.27
CA GLY A 111 -5.86 -3.70 6.72
C GLY A 111 -5.10 -4.93 7.16
N VAL A 112 -4.08 -4.75 8.01
CA VAL A 112 -3.33 -5.87 8.58
C VAL A 112 -3.41 -5.79 10.10
N LYS A 113 -3.84 -6.90 10.69
CA LYS A 113 -3.76 -7.17 12.11
C LYS A 113 -2.48 -7.93 12.34
N VAL A 114 -1.56 -7.34 13.08
CA VAL A 114 -0.43 -8.10 13.60
C VAL A 114 -1.04 -8.93 14.71
N ALA A 115 -1.37 -10.19 14.40
CA ALA A 115 -1.64 -11.15 15.45
C ALA A 115 -0.41 -11.13 16.35
N SER A 116 -0.53 -10.51 17.53
CA SER A 116 0.46 -10.66 18.59
C SER A 116 0.69 -12.16 18.71
N ILE A 117 1.87 -12.60 18.29
CA ILE A 117 2.33 -13.94 18.62
C ILE A 117 2.57 -13.84 20.12
N GLU A 118 1.54 -14.11 20.92
CA GLU A 118 1.71 -14.42 22.33
C GLU A 118 2.71 -15.58 22.37
N LYS A 119 3.90 -15.29 22.89
CA LYS A 119 4.96 -16.24 23.15
C LYS A 119 5.14 -16.34 24.64
#